data_AF-A0A954F7T7-F1
#
_entry.id   AF-A0A954F7T7-F1
#
_cell.length_a   1.000
_cell.length_b   1.000
_cell.length_c   1.000
_cell.angle_alpha   90.00
_cell.angle_beta   90.00
_cell.angle_gamma   90.00
#
_symmetry.space_group_name_H-M   'P 1'
#
loop_
_entity.id
_entity.type
_entity.pdbx_description
1 polymer ?
#
loop_
_entity_poly.entity_id
_entity_poly.type
_entity_poly.pdbx_seq_one_letter_code
_entity_poly.pdbx_strand_id
1 'polypeptide(L)'
;MSTPVDTQRRIGLFGATSIGVGAIVGGGILALAGAALSVSGPSALLAFAANRVIAIITALSLAELSTAFPHPGGTYTFAKRVLAVGPAFAVG
;
A
#
# COMPACT_ATOMS: atom_id res chain seq x y z
N MET A 1 -12.36 26.71 -30.11
CA MET A 1 -12.08 27.13 -28.72
C MET A 1 -12.26 25.91 -27.81
N SER A 2 -11.26 25.03 -27.74
CA SER A 2 -11.29 23.81 -26.90
C SER A 2 -10.98 24.23 -25.46
N THR A 3 -11.97 24.15 -24.57
CA THR A 3 -11.79 24.39 -23.15
C THR A 3 -10.78 23.36 -22.59
N PRO A 4 -9.74 23.80 -21.85
CA PRO A 4 -8.87 22.84 -21.18
C PRO A 4 -9.70 22.16 -20.09
N VAL A 5 -9.91 20.86 -20.23
CA VAL A 5 -10.48 20.03 -19.15
C VAL A 5 -9.40 19.88 -18.09
N ASP A 6 -9.27 20.88 -17.23
CA ASP A 6 -8.58 20.73 -15.96
C ASP A 6 -9.57 20.08 -14.99
N THR A 7 -9.55 18.74 -14.94
CA THR A 7 -10.27 18.00 -13.92
C THR A 7 -9.26 17.15 -13.19
N GLN A 8 -8.59 17.76 -12.21
CA GLN A 8 -7.94 17.05 -11.11
C GLN A 8 -8.99 16.11 -10.49
N ARG A 9 -9.09 14.86 -10.99
CA ARG A 9 -9.99 13.85 -10.43
C ARG A 9 -9.50 13.49 -9.04
N ARG A 10 -10.11 14.11 -8.04
CA ARG A 10 -9.82 13.86 -6.62
C ARG A 10 -10.57 12.62 -6.17
N ILE A 11 -9.83 11.65 -5.67
CA ILE A 11 -10.40 10.48 -5.01
C ILE A 11 -10.67 10.88 -3.56
N GLY A 12 -11.92 10.79 -3.12
CA GLY A 12 -12.27 11.02 -1.71
C GLY A 12 -11.77 9.89 -0.80
N LEU A 13 -11.82 10.10 0.52
CA LEU A 13 -11.35 9.14 1.52
C LEU A 13 -11.92 7.73 1.30
N PHE A 14 -13.25 7.62 1.13
CA PHE A 14 -13.90 6.34 0.91
C PHE A 14 -13.43 5.64 -0.38
N GLY A 15 -13.22 6.40 -1.46
CA GLY A 15 -12.70 5.86 -2.71
C GLY A 15 -11.26 5.35 -2.54
N ALA A 16 -10.39 6.14 -1.92
CA ALA A 16 -9.00 5.77 -1.68
C ALA A 16 -8.89 4.54 -0.76
N THR A 17 -9.66 4.51 0.33
CA THR A 17 -9.70 3.36 1.25
C THR A 17 -10.22 2.10 0.55
N SER A 18 -11.28 2.22 -0.26
CA SER A 18 -11.85 1.07 -0.98
C SER A 18 -10.86 0.51 -2.00
N ILE A 19 -10.11 1.37 -2.70
CA ILE A 19 -9.03 0.93 -3.61
C ILE A 19 -7.96 0.16 -2.83
N GLY A 20 -7.51 0.69 -1.69
CA GLY A 20 -6.52 0.03 -0.84
C GLY A 20 -7.00 -1.33 -0.32
N VAL A 21 -8.22 -1.40 0.21
CA VAL A 21 -8.83 -2.66 0.70
C VAL A 21 -8.97 -3.68 -0.43
N GLY A 22 -9.45 -3.24 -1.60
CA GLY A 22 -9.58 -4.10 -2.78
C GLY A 22 -8.24 -4.68 -3.23
N ALA A 23 -7.18 -3.86 -3.25
CA ALA A 23 -5.83 -4.31 -3.61
C ALA A 23 -5.28 -5.35 -2.61
N ILE A 24 -5.44 -5.12 -1.30
CA ILE A 24 -4.93 -6.02 -0.25
C ILE A 24 -5.71 -7.35 -0.22
N VAL A 25 -7.04 -7.30 -0.27
CA VAL A 25 -7.87 -8.51 -0.21
C VAL A 25 -7.75 -9.31 -1.50
N GLY A 26 -7.79 -8.63 -2.65
CA GLY A 26 -7.70 -9.27 -3.97
C GLY A 26 -6.34 -9.91 -4.24
N GLY A 27 -5.24 -9.20 -3.95
CA GLY A 27 -3.89 -9.70 -4.20
C GLY A 27 -3.36 -10.63 -3.11
N GLY A 28 -3.68 -10.37 -1.84
CA GLY A 28 -3.13 -11.10 -0.70
C GLY A 28 -4.01 -12.26 -0.26
N ILE A 29 -5.19 -11.96 0.29
CA ILE A 29 -6.00 -12.97 0.99
C ILE A 29 -6.51 -14.04 0.02
N LEU A 30 -7.08 -13.66 -1.12
CA LEU A 30 -7.63 -14.64 -2.07
C LEU A 30 -6.55 -15.52 -2.70
N ALA A 31 -5.33 -15.01 -2.86
CA ALA A 31 -4.22 -15.75 -3.45
C ALA A 31 -3.47 -16.64 -2.44
N LEU A 32 -3.29 -16.17 -1.20
CA LEU A 32 -2.35 -16.78 -0.24
C LEU A 32 -3.01 -17.39 1.00
N ALA A 33 -4.27 -17.09 1.31
CA ALA A 33 -4.89 -17.57 2.55
C ALA A 33 -4.92 -19.10 2.64
N GLY A 34 -5.20 -19.79 1.53
CA GLY A 34 -5.21 -21.26 1.50
C GLY A 34 -3.84 -21.87 1.83
N ALA A 35 -2.77 -21.32 1.25
CA ALA A 35 -1.39 -21.75 1.51
C ALA A 35 -0.94 -21.41 2.94
N ALA A 36 -1.34 -20.24 3.46
CA ALA A 36 -1.04 -19.86 4.84
C ALA A 36 -1.73 -20.79 5.86
N LEU A 37 -2.99 -21.17 5.58
CA LEU A 37 -3.77 -22.08 6.41
C LEU A 37 -3.24 -23.52 6.35
N SER A 38 -2.77 -24.00 5.19
CA SER A 38 -2.22 -25.35 5.09
C SER A 38 -0.90 -25.51 5.83
N VAL A 39 -0.08 -24.46 5.89
CA VAL A 39 1.20 -24.45 6.63
C VAL A 39 1.00 -24.23 8.13
N SER A 40 0.15 -23.27 8.51
CA SER A 40 0.04 -22.84 9.92
C SER A 40 -1.10 -23.55 10.68
N GLY A 41 -2.04 -24.18 9.98
CA GLY A 41 -3.20 -24.83 10.58
C GLY A 41 -4.00 -23.87 11.48
N PRO A 42 -4.50 -24.33 12.65
CA PRO A 42 -5.27 -23.50 13.58
C PRO A 42 -4.50 -22.27 14.12
N SER A 43 -3.17 -22.32 14.10
CA SER A 43 -2.32 -21.21 14.57
C SER A 43 -2.22 -20.05 13.57
N ALA A 44 -2.77 -20.19 12.36
CA ALA A 44 -2.78 -19.15 11.35
C ALA A 44 -3.37 -17.82 11.87
N LEU A 45 -4.40 -17.89 12.73
CA LEU A 45 -5.00 -16.70 13.31
C LEU A 45 -4.00 -15.89 14.17
N LEU A 46 -3.13 -16.57 14.92
CA LEU A 46 -2.08 -15.92 15.70
C LEU A 46 -1.01 -15.30 14.79
N ALA A 47 -0.64 -16.00 13.72
CA ALA A 47 0.31 -15.47 12.72
C ALA A 47 -0.25 -14.21 12.01
N PHE A 48 -1.54 -14.23 11.64
CA PHE A 48 -2.22 -13.05 11.07
C PHE A 48 -2.32 -11.91 12.07
N ALA A 49 -2.58 -12.19 13.35
CA ALA A 49 -2.62 -11.17 14.40
C ALA A 49 -1.25 -10.50 14.57
N ALA A 50 -0.16 -11.28 14.61
CA ALA A 50 1.19 -10.75 14.66
C ALA A 50 1.53 -9.92 13.42
N ASN A 51 1.20 -10.42 12.22
CA ASN A 51 1.41 -9.70 10.96
C ASN A 51 0.65 -8.36 10.92
N ARG A 52 -0.57 -8.30 11.48
CA ARG A 52 -1.34 -7.05 11.56
C ARG A 52 -0.61 -5.97 12.34
N VAL A 53 0.08 -6.32 13.42
CA VAL A 53 0.84 -5.34 14.22
C VAL A 53 1.94 -4.71 13.37
N ILE A 54 2.71 -5.54 12.66
CA ILE A 54 3.77 -5.09 11.75
C ILE A 54 3.16 -4.22 10.64
N ALA A 55 2.07 -4.67 10.03
CA ALA A 55 1.40 -3.94 8.96
C ALA A 55 0.90 -2.56 9.40
N ILE A 56 0.38 -2.41 10.62
CA ILE A 56 -0.04 -1.10 11.16
C ILE A 56 1.15 -0.16 11.29
N ILE A 57 2.28 -0.63 11.81
CA ILE A 57 3.49 0.18 11.96
C ILE A 57 3.97 0.65 10.58
N THR A 58 4.02 -0.26 9.60
CA THR A 58 4.38 0.07 8.22
C THR A 58 3.39 1.07 7.60
N ALA A 59 2.08 0.88 7.80
CA ALA A 59 1.06 1.76 7.26
C ALA A 59 1.14 3.18 7.84
N LEU A 60 1.43 3.30 9.14
CA LEU A 60 1.62 4.60 9.79
C LEU A 60 2.86 5.32 9.25
N SER A 61 3.99 4.62 9.12
CA SER A 61 5.20 5.21 8.53
C SER A 61 4.97 5.67 7.09
N LEU A 62 4.24 4.88 6.29
CA LEU A 62 3.89 5.25 4.92
C LEU A 62 2.88 6.40 4.87
N ALA A 63 1.98 6.52 5.85
CA ALA A 63 1.04 7.64 5.98
C ALA A 63 1.77 8.95 6.32
N GLU A 64 2.74 8.92 7.23
CA GLU A 64 3.60 10.09 7.53
C GLU A 64 4.37 10.55 6.28
N LEU A 65 4.96 9.62 5.53
CA LEU A 65 5.66 9.94 4.28
C LEU A 65 4.72 10.49 3.20
N SER A 66 3.52 9.91 3.07
CA SER A 66 2.52 10.33 2.07
C SER A 66 1.96 11.73 2.37
N THR A 67 1.84 12.09 3.64
CA THR A 67 1.41 13.44 4.06
C THR A 67 2.53 14.47 3.91
N ALA A 68 3.78 14.10 4.24
CA ALA A 68 4.96 14.95 4.04
C ALA A 68 5.26 15.20 2.55
N PHE A 69 4.99 14.20 1.69
CA PHE A 69 5.29 14.25 0.27
C PHE A 69 4.04 13.92 -0.59
N PRO A 70 3.11 14.89 -0.75
CA PRO A 70 1.85 14.69 -1.48
C PRO A 70 2.05 14.76 -3.00
N HIS A 71 2.93 13.91 -3.53
CA HIS A 71 3.20 13.78 -4.96
C HIS A 71 2.69 12.42 -5.44
N PRO A 72 2.08 12.33 -6.64
CA PRO A 72 1.70 11.06 -7.22
C PRO A 72 2.92 10.12 -7.28
N GLY A 73 2.81 8.95 -6.63
CA GLY A 73 3.92 8.02 -6.50
C GLY A 73 3.72 7.00 -5.38
N GLY A 74 4.57 5.97 -5.39
CA GLY A 74 4.64 4.96 -4.33
C GLY A 74 5.98 4.97 -3.61
N THR A 75 6.40 3.81 -3.11
CA THR A 75 7.68 3.60 -2.42
C THR A 75 8.89 4.08 -3.23
N TYR A 76 8.86 3.91 -4.57
CA TYR A 76 9.88 4.46 -5.48
C TYR A 76 10.08 5.96 -5.30
N THR A 77 8.99 6.73 -5.22
CA THR A 77 9.05 8.19 -5.12
C THR A 77 9.63 8.63 -3.79
N PHE A 78 9.30 7.93 -2.70
CA PHE A 78 9.91 8.17 -1.39
C PHE A 78 11.40 7.81 -1.40
N ALA A 79 11.76 6.65 -1.95
CA ALA A 79 13.14 6.18 -2.03
C ALA A 79 14.00 7.08 -2.92
N LYS A 80 13.52 7.52 -4.09
CA LYS A 80 14.23 8.46 -4.97
C LYS A 80 14.52 9.81 -4.32
N ARG A 81 13.71 10.19 -3.32
CA ARG A 81 13.85 11.48 -2.63
C ARG A 81 14.91 11.46 -1.53
N VAL A 82 15.18 10.29 -0.96
CA VAL A 82 16.12 10.12 0.17
C VAL A 82 17.39 9.36 -0.26
N LEU A 83 17.30 8.50 -1.26
CA LEU A 83 18.37 7.61 -1.75
C LEU A 83 18.74 7.93 -3.21
N ALA A 84 19.76 7.25 -3.72
CA ALA A 84 20.14 7.29 -5.12
C ALA A 84 19.13 6.55 -6.03
N VAL A 85 19.19 6.82 -7.33
CA VAL A 85 18.27 6.25 -8.34
C VAL A 85 18.33 4.72 -8.40
N GLY A 86 19.53 4.11 -8.24
CA GLY A 86 19.69 2.65 -8.26
C GLY A 86 18.91 1.95 -7.14
N PRO A 87 19.14 2.29 -5.85
CA PRO A 87 18.36 1.77 -4.73
C PRO A 87 16.86 2.07 -4.85
N ALA A 88 16.49 3.25 -5.34
CA ALA A 88 15.09 3.60 -5.52
C ALA A 88 14.39 2.67 -6.54
N PHE A 89 15.05 2.36 -7.65
CA PHE A 89 14.55 1.42 -8.66
C PHE A 89 14.39 -0.01 -8.13
N ALA A 90 15.23 -0.44 -7.16
CA ALA A 90 15.11 -1.77 -6.57
C ALA A 90 13.90 -1.93 -5.63
N VAL A 91 13.43 -0.83 -5.03
CA VAL A 91 12.31 -0.81 -4.06
C VAL A 91 10.95 -0.52 -4.73
N GLY A 92 10.98 0.07 -5.93
CA GLY A 92 9.80 0.40 -6.73
C GLY A 92 9.40 -0.73 -7.65
#